data_AF-A0A1Q9GIV9-F1
#
_entry.id   AF-A0A1Q9GIV9-F1
#
_cell.length_a   1.000
_cell.length_b   1.000
_cell.length_c   1.000
_cell.angle_alpha   90.00
_cell.angle_beta   90.00
_cell.angle_gamma   90.00
#
_symmetry.space_group_name_H-M   'P 1'
#
loop_
_entity.id
_entity.type
_entity.pdbx_description
1 polymer ?
#
loop_
_entity_poly.entity_id
_entity_poly.type
_entity_poly.pdbx_seq_one_letter_code
_entity_poly.pdbx_strand_id
1 'polypeptide(L)'
;MLTHPLFAGTALPISVQSANYNVNAAPEDFPITLNNIHSWLIIIDAPSGHPVEDLEFTVKGGMPEHQHGLPSQPKLIDEINPGKYIIDGVKFNMYGKWQIELIGINNSSDFYQKIEFDLDHDNAN
;
A
#
# COMPACT_ATOMS: atom_id res chain seq x y z
N MET A 1 -23.84 -19.84 13.51
CA MET A 1 -23.29 -18.48 13.74
C MET A 1 -21.96 -18.43 13.02
N LEU A 2 -21.93 -17.80 11.84
CA LEU A 2 -20.70 -17.69 11.05
C LEU A 2 -19.93 -16.49 11.57
N THR A 3 -18.80 -16.76 12.20
CA THR A 3 -17.80 -15.75 12.57
C THR A 3 -17.24 -15.17 11.27
N HIS A 4 -17.64 -13.94 10.96
CA HIS A 4 -16.95 -13.15 9.96
C HIS A 4 -15.54 -12.87 10.50
N PRO A 5 -14.47 -13.22 9.78
CA PRO A 5 -13.15 -12.73 10.12
C PRO A 5 -13.15 -11.20 10.01
N LEU A 6 -12.68 -10.51 11.06
CA LEU A 6 -12.35 -9.08 10.95
C LEU A 6 -11.28 -8.94 9.87
N PHE A 7 -11.59 -8.29 8.75
CA PHE A 7 -10.62 -8.01 7.70
C PHE A 7 -10.57 -6.51 7.40
N ALA A 8 -9.32 -6.05 7.23
CA ALA A 8 -8.81 -4.76 6.76
C ALA A 8 -9.34 -3.53 7.51
N GLY A 9 -8.52 -2.99 8.42
CA GLY A 9 -8.85 -1.78 9.15
C GLY A 9 -9.05 -0.58 8.22
N THR A 10 -10.00 0.28 8.57
CA THR A 10 -10.23 1.60 7.95
C THR A 10 -9.17 2.62 8.37
N ALA A 11 -8.40 2.30 9.42
CA ALA A 11 -7.42 3.19 10.02
C ALA A 11 -6.16 3.29 9.16
N LEU A 12 -5.88 4.49 8.65
CA LEU A 12 -4.58 4.86 8.09
C LEU A 12 -3.68 5.42 9.21
N PRO A 13 -2.37 5.13 9.21
CA PRO A 13 -1.63 4.32 8.24
C PRO A 13 -1.90 2.81 8.37
N ILE A 14 -1.76 2.06 7.27
CA ILE A 14 -1.89 0.60 7.25
C ILE A 14 -0.56 -0.03 7.65
N SER A 15 -0.60 -0.90 8.67
CA SER A 15 0.54 -1.69 9.09
C SER A 15 0.40 -3.15 8.64
N VAL A 16 1.38 -3.67 7.89
CA VAL A 16 1.46 -5.07 7.44
C VAL A 16 2.72 -5.70 8.00
N GLN A 17 2.59 -6.82 8.70
CA GLN A 17 3.72 -7.60 9.20
C GLN A 17 3.81 -8.93 8.44
N SER A 18 5.00 -9.26 7.96
CA SER A 18 5.35 -10.54 7.36
C SER A 18 6.59 -11.13 8.05
N ALA A 19 7.02 -12.32 7.63
CA ALA A 19 8.18 -12.98 8.25
C ALA A 19 9.46 -12.14 8.17
N ASN A 20 9.61 -11.33 7.13
CA ASN A 20 10.84 -10.60 6.82
C ASN A 20 10.67 -9.08 6.85
N TYR A 21 9.44 -8.55 6.97
CA TYR A 21 9.17 -7.13 6.81
C TYR A 21 8.05 -6.64 7.73
N ASN A 22 8.23 -5.43 8.26
CA ASN A 22 7.21 -4.58 8.83
C ASN A 22 7.00 -3.41 7.87
N VAL A 23 5.78 -3.26 7.36
CA VAL A 23 5.44 -2.21 6.40
C VAL A 23 4.41 -1.28 7.02
N ASN A 24 4.65 0.04 6.94
CA ASN A 24 3.66 1.07 7.20
C ASN A 24 3.37 1.83 5.90
N ALA A 25 2.11 1.97 5.53
CA ALA A 25 1.70 2.62 4.30
C ALA A 25 0.64 3.70 4.57
N ALA A 26 0.87 4.90 4.04
CA ALA A 26 -0.06 6.02 4.18
C ALA A 26 -0.08 6.86 2.90
N PRO A 27 -1.23 7.44 2.51
CA PRO A 27 -1.25 8.53 1.55
C PRO A 27 -0.54 9.76 2.15
N GLU A 28 0.12 10.55 1.32
CA GLU A 28 0.67 11.84 1.76
C GLU A 28 -0.43 12.88 2.00
N ASP A 29 -1.53 12.79 1.23
CA ASP A 29 -2.72 13.61 1.40
C ASP A 29 -3.85 12.84 2.08
N PHE A 30 -4.44 13.42 3.13
CA PHE A 30 -5.57 12.84 3.86
C PHE A 30 -6.65 13.91 4.13
N PRO A 31 -7.94 13.60 3.94
CA PRO A 31 -8.51 12.32 3.50
C PRO A 31 -8.23 12.02 2.02
N ILE A 32 -8.27 10.74 1.65
CA ILE A 32 -8.07 10.31 0.27
C ILE A 32 -9.24 10.80 -0.57
N THR A 33 -8.99 11.67 -1.55
CA THR A 33 -10.05 12.10 -2.47
C THR A 33 -10.23 11.13 -3.63
N LEU A 34 -11.48 10.76 -3.94
CA LEU A 34 -11.76 9.92 -5.10
C LEU A 34 -11.41 10.64 -6.42
N ASN A 35 -11.04 9.85 -7.41
CA ASN A 35 -10.71 10.24 -8.78
C ASN A 35 -9.48 11.15 -8.96
N ASN A 36 -8.74 11.43 -7.89
CA ASN A 36 -7.46 12.14 -7.92
C ASN A 36 -6.27 11.18 -7.78
N ILE A 37 -5.10 11.66 -8.19
CA ILE A 37 -3.82 10.96 -8.02
C ILE A 37 -3.27 11.31 -6.65
N HIS A 38 -2.73 10.29 -5.96
CA HIS A 38 -2.12 10.40 -4.65
C HIS A 38 -0.71 9.81 -4.68
N SER A 39 0.19 10.48 -3.96
CA SER A 39 1.45 9.93 -3.52
C SER A 39 1.27 9.25 -2.17
N TRP A 40 2.02 8.18 -1.93
CA TRP A 40 1.97 7.38 -0.72
C TRP A 40 3.39 7.16 -0.18
N LEU A 41 3.53 7.36 1.13
CA LEU A 41 4.72 7.02 1.88
C LEU A 41 4.63 5.56 2.35
N ILE A 42 5.62 4.77 1.96
CA ILE A 42 5.79 3.38 2.37
C ILE A 42 7.06 3.28 3.22
N ILE A 43 6.92 2.91 4.49
CA ILE A 43 8.02 2.66 5.41
C ILE A 43 8.20 1.15 5.54
N ILE A 44 9.41 0.65 5.33
CA ILE A 44 9.74 -0.78 5.33
C ILE A 44 10.92 -1.01 6.27
N ASP A 45 10.66 -1.75 7.33
CA ASP A 45 11.67 -2.19 8.31
C ASP A 45 11.75 -3.71 8.35
N ALA A 46 12.90 -4.25 8.75
CA ALA A 46 13.02 -5.64 9.15
C ALA A 46 12.27 -5.87 10.48
N PRO A 47 11.95 -7.13 10.86
CA PRO A 47 11.36 -7.45 12.16
C PRO A 47 12.19 -6.98 13.35
N SER A 48 13.50 -6.80 13.16
CA SER A 48 14.43 -6.23 14.14
C SER A 48 14.33 -4.71 14.32
N GLY A 49 13.57 -4.01 13.45
CA GLY A 49 13.39 -2.56 13.47
C GLY A 49 14.46 -1.77 12.71
N HIS A 50 15.34 -2.44 11.96
CA HIS A 50 16.26 -1.77 11.04
C HIS A 50 15.58 -1.49 9.70
N PRO A 51 15.80 -0.32 9.07
CA PRO A 51 15.24 -0.02 7.76
C PRO A 51 15.74 -1.01 6.71
N VAL A 52 14.87 -1.35 5.75
CA VAL A 52 15.23 -2.12 4.57
C VAL A 52 15.40 -1.15 3.41
N GLU A 53 16.65 -0.95 3.00
CA GLU A 53 17.07 0.06 2.00
C GLU A 53 17.26 -0.58 0.61
N ASP A 54 17.36 0.28 -0.41
CA ASP A 54 17.68 -0.07 -1.80
C ASP A 54 16.71 -1.11 -2.43
N LEU A 55 15.45 -1.14 -1.98
CA LEU A 55 14.44 -2.00 -2.59
C LEU A 55 14.00 -1.44 -3.94
N GLU A 56 14.12 -2.28 -4.97
CA GLU A 56 13.52 -2.03 -6.27
C GLU A 56 12.23 -2.82 -6.39
N PHE A 57 11.09 -2.13 -6.57
CA PHE A 57 9.80 -2.80 -6.74
C PHE A 57 8.87 -2.07 -7.70
N THR A 58 7.94 -2.83 -8.26
CA THR A 58 6.80 -2.33 -9.03
C THR A 58 5.55 -2.31 -8.16
N VAL A 59 4.62 -1.40 -8.50
CA VAL A 59 3.36 -1.25 -7.77
C VAL A 59 2.21 -1.77 -8.65
N LYS A 60 1.43 -2.68 -8.09
CA LYS A 60 0.16 -3.16 -8.66
C LYS A 60 -0.94 -3.03 -7.62
N GLY A 61 -2.16 -3.39 -7.99
CA GLY A 61 -3.28 -3.38 -7.06
C GLY A 61 -4.62 -3.39 -7.77
N GLY A 62 -5.68 -3.13 -7.01
CA GLY A 62 -7.04 -3.03 -7.53
C GLY A 62 -8.10 -3.31 -6.48
N MET A 63 -9.28 -3.65 -6.96
CA MET A 63 -10.42 -4.08 -6.15
C MET A 63 -10.75 -5.54 -6.47
N PRO A 64 -10.22 -6.53 -5.71
CA PRO A 64 -10.42 -7.94 -6.00
C PRO A 64 -11.90 -8.34 -6.06
N GLU A 65 -12.72 -7.82 -5.14
CA GLU A 65 -14.16 -8.11 -5.09
C GLU A 65 -14.90 -7.63 -6.35
N HIS A 66 -14.35 -6.63 -7.04
CA HIS A 66 -14.89 -6.12 -8.28
C HIS A 66 -14.19 -6.69 -9.52
N GLN A 67 -13.07 -7.42 -9.38
CA GLN A 67 -12.27 -7.97 -10.49
C GLN A 67 -11.68 -6.88 -11.41
N HIS A 68 -11.18 -5.79 -10.83
CA HIS A 68 -10.53 -4.70 -11.58
C HIS A 68 -9.17 -4.37 -10.97
N GLY A 69 -8.21 -3.96 -11.80
CA GLY A 69 -6.94 -3.38 -11.34
C GLY A 69 -7.07 -1.93 -10.91
N LEU A 70 -5.95 -1.31 -10.55
CA LEU A 70 -5.90 0.14 -10.35
C LEU A 70 -6.29 0.88 -11.64
N PRO A 71 -7.02 2.01 -11.54
CA PRO A 71 -7.37 2.85 -12.68
C PRO A 71 -6.17 3.65 -13.24
N SER A 72 -5.00 3.52 -12.64
CA SER A 72 -3.74 4.19 -12.98
C SER A 72 -2.57 3.20 -12.89
N GLN A 73 -1.37 3.66 -13.24
CA GLN A 73 -0.13 2.87 -13.18
C GLN A 73 0.85 3.53 -12.19
N PRO A 74 0.68 3.33 -10.87
CA PRO A 74 1.59 3.90 -9.89
C PRO A 74 3.00 3.33 -10.02
N LYS A 75 3.98 4.10 -9.56
CA LYS A 75 5.40 3.75 -9.63
C LYS A 75 6.11 4.15 -8.34
N LEU A 76 7.14 3.39 -7.99
CA LEU A 76 8.17 3.85 -7.08
C LEU A 76 8.87 5.06 -7.70
N ILE A 77 8.92 6.17 -6.97
CA ILE A 77 9.57 7.42 -7.39
C ILE A 77 10.96 7.51 -6.80
N ASP A 78 11.08 7.30 -5.49
CA ASP A 78 12.35 7.43 -4.79
C ASP A 78 12.33 6.74 -3.42
N GLU A 79 13.52 6.46 -2.89
CA GLU A 79 13.76 6.18 -1.48
C GLU A 79 14.31 7.46 -0.82
N ILE A 80 13.41 8.23 -0.20
CA ILE A 80 13.74 9.59 0.29
C ILE A 80 14.57 9.57 1.57
N ASN A 81 14.61 8.44 2.27
CA ASN A 81 15.45 8.15 3.45
C ASN A 81 15.53 6.62 3.59
N PRO A 82 16.51 6.08 4.34
CA PRO A 82 16.60 4.64 4.62
C PRO A 82 15.25 4.01 5.00
N GLY A 83 14.78 3.06 4.18
CA GLY A 83 13.53 2.32 4.35
C GLY A 83 12.26 3.13 4.08
N LYS A 84 12.35 4.36 3.55
CA LYS A 84 11.20 5.23 3.28
C LYS A 84 11.06 5.51 1.80
N TYR A 85 10.06 4.89 1.20
CA TYR A 85 9.81 4.92 -0.23
C TYR A 85 8.58 5.77 -0.56
N ILE A 86 8.67 6.57 -1.61
CA ILE A 86 7.52 7.29 -2.18
C ILE A 86 7.05 6.54 -3.41
N ILE A 87 5.80 6.10 -3.38
CA ILE A 87 5.10 5.68 -4.59
C ILE A 87 4.16 6.80 -5.02
N ASP A 88 4.06 7.06 -6.31
CA ASP A 88 3.16 8.08 -6.85
C ASP A 88 2.30 7.50 -7.97
N GLY A 89 1.18 8.15 -8.24
CA GLY A 89 0.24 7.76 -9.28
C GLY A 89 -0.90 6.87 -8.79
N VAL A 90 -1.10 6.71 -7.47
CA VAL A 90 -2.18 5.87 -6.94
C VAL A 90 -3.50 6.61 -7.11
N LYS A 91 -4.51 5.96 -7.72
CA LYS A 91 -5.84 6.55 -7.89
C LYS A 91 -6.90 5.55 -7.46
N PHE A 92 -7.90 6.05 -6.74
CA PHE A 92 -9.10 5.31 -6.37
C PHE A 92 -10.30 5.97 -7.03
N ASN A 93 -11.25 5.20 -7.54
CA ASN A 93 -12.43 5.73 -8.24
C ASN A 93 -13.75 5.45 -7.51
N MET A 94 -13.72 4.65 -6.46
CA MET A 94 -14.88 4.30 -5.65
C MET A 94 -14.48 3.83 -4.25
N TYR A 95 -15.43 3.92 -3.32
CA TYR A 95 -15.34 3.33 -1.98
C TYR A 95 -15.33 1.79 -2.04
N GLY A 96 -14.87 1.17 -0.95
CA GLY A 96 -14.79 -0.27 -0.78
C GLY A 96 -13.35 -0.77 -0.59
N LYS A 97 -13.19 -2.09 -0.61
CA LYS A 97 -11.90 -2.72 -0.33
C LYS A 97 -10.94 -2.59 -1.50
N TRP A 98 -9.77 -2.04 -1.19
CA TRP A 98 -8.65 -1.91 -2.13
C TRP A 98 -7.46 -2.74 -1.65
N GLN A 99 -6.66 -3.18 -2.62
CA GLN A 99 -5.34 -3.74 -2.37
C GLN A 99 -4.28 -2.98 -3.17
N ILE A 100 -3.11 -2.78 -2.56
CA ILE A 100 -1.87 -2.34 -3.20
C ILE A 100 -0.84 -3.46 -3.00
N GLU A 101 -0.17 -3.85 -4.07
CA GLU A 101 0.87 -4.88 -4.07
C GLU A 101 2.19 -4.26 -4.47
N LEU A 102 3.20 -4.44 -3.61
CA LEU A 102 4.59 -4.08 -3.88
C LEU A 102 5.32 -5.36 -4.27
N ILE A 103 5.84 -5.40 -5.49
CA ILE A 103 6.43 -6.60 -6.08
C ILE A 103 7.87 -6.28 -6.47
N GLY A 104 8.81 -6.89 -5.76
CA GLY A 104 10.24 -6.72 -5.96
C GLY A 104 10.71 -7.12 -7.35
N ILE A 105 11.72 -6.42 -7.84
CA ILE A 105 12.35 -6.63 -9.14
C ILE A 105 13.87 -6.60 -8.99
N ASN A 106 14.59 -7.03 -10.03
CA ASN A 106 16.06 -7.03 -10.05
C ASN A 106 16.65 -7.72 -8.80
N ASN A 107 17.43 -7.00 -8.00
CA ASN A 107 18.08 -7.52 -6.80
C ASN A 107 17.11 -7.75 -5.62
N SER A 108 15.86 -7.31 -5.75
CA SER A 108 14.82 -7.42 -4.73
C SER A 108 13.73 -8.43 -5.10
N SER A 109 13.95 -9.36 -6.05
CA SER A 109 12.89 -10.25 -6.58
C SER A 109 12.11 -11.08 -5.57
N ASP A 110 12.68 -11.31 -4.39
CA ASP A 110 12.03 -12.07 -3.29
C ASP A 110 11.15 -11.19 -2.40
N PHE A 111 11.15 -9.87 -2.62
CA PHE A 111 10.31 -8.92 -1.91
C PHE A 111 8.87 -8.95 -2.47
N TYR A 112 7.90 -9.18 -1.58
CA TYR A 112 6.49 -9.07 -1.90
C TYR A 112 5.72 -8.62 -0.67
N GLN A 113 4.94 -7.56 -0.79
CA GLN A 113 4.06 -7.09 0.28
C GLN A 113 2.70 -6.70 -0.30
N LYS A 114 1.64 -7.13 0.37
CA LYS A 114 0.25 -6.78 0.03
C LYS A 114 -0.35 -5.94 1.14
N ILE A 115 -0.88 -4.78 0.78
CA ILE A 115 -1.51 -3.81 1.66
C ILE A 115 -2.99 -3.79 1.31
N GLU A 116 -3.86 -4.15 2.27
CA GLU A 116 -5.31 -4.19 2.10
C GLU A 116 -5.97 -3.21 3.08
N PHE A 117 -6.93 -2.44 2.59
CA PHE A 117 -7.68 -1.46 3.39
C PHE A 117 -9.05 -1.20 2.78
N ASP A 118 -9.98 -0.72 3.59
CA ASP A 118 -11.29 -0.26 3.14
C ASP A 118 -11.26 1.25 2.96
N LEU A 119 -11.70 1.72 1.80
CA LEU A 119 -11.87 3.14 1.52
C LEU A 119 -13.33 3.51 1.77
N ASP A 120 -13.60 4.35 2.75
CA ASP A 120 -14.95 4.68 3.22
C ASP A 120 -15.08 6.17 3.54
N HIS A 121 -16.20 6.57 4.16
CA HIS A 121 -16.46 7.97 4.51
C HIS A 121 -15.65 8.48 5.70
N ASP A 122 -14.90 7.63 6.40
CA ASP A 122 -14.03 8.04 7.51
C ASP A 122 -12.63 8.42 7.02
N ASN A 123 -12.17 7.81 5.91
CA ASN A 123 -10.83 8.01 5.36
C ASN A 123 -10.78 8.60 3.94
N ALA A 124 -11.93 8.76 3.28
CA ALA A 124 -12.05 9.36 1.96
C ALA A 124 -13.21 10.35 1.80
N ASN A 125 -13.04 11.27 0.83
CA ASN A 125 -14.00 12.30 0.42
C ASN A 125 -14.24 12.33 -1.09
#